data_AF-A0A9P1MZ92-F1
#
_entry.id   AF-A0A9P1MZ92-F1
#
_cell.length_a   1.000
_cell.length_b   1.000
_cell.length_c   1.000
_cell.angle_alpha   90.00
_cell.angle_beta   90.00
_cell.angle_gamma   90.00
#
_symmetry.space_group_name_H-M   'P 1'
#
loop_
_entity.id
_entity.type
_entity.pdbx_description
1 polymer ?
#
loop_
_entity_poly.entity_id
_entity_poly.type
_entity_poly.pdbx_seq_one_letter_code
_entity_poly.pdbx_strand_id
1 'polypeptide(L)'
;MDSPQFLATNRDSTIAYSLKYKAQTRIVDMGDDQMPMIIQEIPMRCICKYHVFSGNNSTFEMEEDWDLAELIKIIDFYALAENLVVTISYDQEQYQFSQTVLFLEQSTGNAVIVVRKKFTVSRLAGLPFINTALIHSGKLIICGARADESGKMNRLTLLIPNDPMSTQNHEDISELLDGFQKYLGTMPESKIIALFVLGMTDKEMTVFLCESTESSNRLMTECVGKIDRVTGANSIEKIDNEVVKYTDFCGVLSLKHMRTRGQNVMMGISIPDVEKSRTLWWRIKLYYARFALKVMICGFRAFGFLALYDRGFTFFMFVRFLRLIHGPHILPQYCVDEKLYFYHLDLNHRKIFEIPHEPRKQDMKDDPNQSNFATNFEIDENGGALLLDFPTLKRESLRASYYPNPTIPQKLSSLSMYSAYRNYPSFEKSSLLRRMTGLTDWKWRI
;
A
#
# COMPACT_ATOMS: atom_id res chain seq x y z
N MET A 1 -15.30 -3.36 -10.66
CA MET A 1 -13.98 -3.47 -11.30
C MET A 1 -12.95 -3.32 -10.20
N ASP A 2 -12.22 -4.37 -9.88
CA ASP A 2 -11.28 -4.36 -8.75
C ASP A 2 -9.90 -3.85 -9.20
N SER A 3 -9.27 -3.06 -8.33
CA SER A 3 -7.93 -2.48 -8.45
C SER A 3 -6.87 -3.55 -8.79
N PRO A 4 -5.80 -3.20 -9.52
CA PRO A 4 -4.65 -4.09 -9.71
C PRO A 4 -4.09 -4.50 -8.34
N GLN A 5 -3.67 -5.76 -8.22
CA GLN A 5 -3.13 -6.29 -6.97
C GLN A 5 -1.74 -5.72 -6.70
N PHE A 6 -0.95 -5.51 -7.76
CA PHE A 6 0.37 -4.89 -7.67
C PHE A 6 0.57 -3.85 -8.77
N LEU A 7 1.34 -2.82 -8.44
CA LEU A 7 1.70 -1.72 -9.31
C LEU A 7 3.21 -1.51 -9.21
N ALA A 8 3.85 -1.24 -10.35
CA ALA A 8 5.23 -0.84 -10.42
C ALA A 8 5.40 0.26 -11.47
N THR A 9 6.46 1.05 -11.37
CA THR A 9 6.86 2.01 -12.40
C THR A 9 8.29 1.77 -12.83
N ASN A 10 8.62 2.19 -14.04
CA ASN A 10 10.02 2.27 -14.46
C ASN A 10 10.77 3.39 -13.71
N ARG A 11 12.05 3.57 -14.03
CA ARG A 11 12.95 4.53 -13.36
C ARG A 11 12.40 5.96 -13.31
N ASP A 12 11.84 6.41 -14.41
CA ASP A 12 11.37 7.79 -14.58
C ASP A 12 9.83 7.93 -14.40
N SER A 13 9.14 6.87 -13.97
CA SER A 13 7.66 6.79 -13.94
C SER A 13 6.97 7.17 -15.26
N THR A 14 7.66 7.04 -16.39
CA THR A 14 7.09 7.21 -17.73
C THR A 14 6.19 6.03 -18.11
N ILE A 15 6.42 4.87 -17.52
CA ILE A 15 5.68 3.64 -17.76
C ILE A 15 5.26 3.04 -16.41
N ALA A 16 3.97 2.76 -16.30
CA ALA A 16 3.38 2.00 -15.20
C ALA A 16 3.10 0.57 -15.65
N TYR A 17 3.39 -0.39 -14.78
CA TYR A 17 3.10 -1.79 -14.95
C TYR A 17 2.11 -2.20 -13.88
N SER A 18 1.06 -2.91 -14.26
CA SER A 18 0.13 -3.51 -13.31
C SER A 18 0.07 -5.01 -13.51
N LEU A 19 0.17 -5.74 -12.40
CA LEU A 19 -0.03 -7.17 -12.37
C LEU A 19 -1.44 -7.43 -11.83
N LYS A 20 -2.19 -8.25 -12.58
CA LYS A 20 -3.54 -8.62 -12.21
C LYS A 20 -3.78 -10.09 -12.47
N TYR A 21 -4.16 -10.81 -11.42
CA TYR A 21 -4.77 -12.11 -11.57
C TYR A 21 -6.13 -12.15 -10.87
N LYS A 22 -7.02 -13.00 -11.37
CA LYS A 22 -8.33 -13.24 -10.78
C LYS A 22 -8.48 -14.73 -10.57
N ALA A 23 -8.68 -15.13 -9.31
CA ALA A 23 -9.05 -16.49 -8.96
C ALA A 23 -10.56 -16.56 -8.76
N GLN A 24 -11.20 -17.59 -9.30
CA GLN A 24 -12.62 -17.87 -9.09
C GLN A 24 -12.78 -19.30 -8.62
N THR A 25 -13.41 -19.46 -7.48
CA THR A 25 -13.84 -20.78 -6.99
C THR A 25 -15.25 -21.03 -7.51
N ARG A 26 -15.40 -22.05 -8.35
CA ARG A 26 -16.68 -22.49 -8.89
C ARG A 26 -17.04 -23.84 -8.28
N ILE A 27 -18.22 -23.93 -7.71
CA ILE A 27 -18.79 -25.20 -7.27
C ILE A 27 -19.54 -25.76 -8.48
N VAL A 28 -19.12 -26.92 -8.96
CA VAL A 28 -19.75 -27.63 -10.07
C VAL A 28 -20.54 -28.79 -9.48
N ASP A 29 -21.86 -28.71 -9.57
CA ASP A 29 -22.74 -29.83 -9.26
C ASP A 29 -22.58 -30.90 -10.35
N MET A 30 -22.08 -32.06 -9.96
CA MET A 30 -21.81 -33.19 -10.87
C MET A 30 -23.03 -34.12 -11.02
N GLY A 31 -24.23 -33.66 -10.65
CA GLY A 31 -25.49 -34.41 -10.67
C GLY A 31 -25.86 -35.04 -9.32
N ASP A 32 -27.05 -35.65 -9.25
CA ASP A 32 -27.73 -36.03 -8.00
C ASP A 32 -27.01 -37.09 -7.13
N ASP A 33 -26.04 -37.83 -7.69
CA ASP A 33 -25.32 -38.93 -7.01
C ASP A 33 -23.83 -38.62 -6.73
N GLN A 34 -23.35 -37.40 -7.00
CA GLN A 34 -21.95 -37.03 -6.76
C GLN A 34 -21.82 -35.77 -5.90
N MET A 35 -20.86 -35.80 -4.98
CA MET A 35 -20.51 -34.62 -4.18
C MET A 35 -20.11 -33.47 -5.12
N PRO A 36 -20.59 -32.24 -4.88
CA PRO A 36 -20.24 -31.09 -5.69
C PRO A 36 -18.72 -30.90 -5.71
N MET A 37 -18.16 -30.76 -6.90
CA MET A 37 -16.73 -30.58 -7.10
C MET A 37 -16.39 -29.09 -7.03
N ILE A 38 -15.45 -28.72 -6.17
CA ILE A 38 -14.93 -27.36 -6.10
C ILE A 38 -13.79 -27.24 -7.12
N ILE A 39 -14.03 -26.50 -8.19
CA ILE A 39 -13.03 -26.18 -9.22
C ILE A 39 -12.53 -24.76 -8.97
N GLN A 40 -11.21 -24.57 -8.98
CA GLN A 40 -10.60 -23.25 -8.94
C GLN A 40 -10.12 -22.90 -10.35
N GLU A 41 -10.68 -21.84 -10.92
CA GLU A 41 -10.33 -21.32 -12.24
C GLU A 41 -9.58 -19.99 -12.10
N ILE A 42 -8.65 -19.73 -13.02
CA ILE A 42 -7.92 -18.47 -13.10
C ILE A 42 -8.30 -17.79 -14.41
N PRO A 43 -9.48 -17.13 -14.49
CA PRO A 43 -9.96 -16.52 -15.72
C PRO A 43 -9.10 -15.36 -16.24
N MET A 44 -8.16 -14.84 -15.44
CA MET A 44 -7.31 -13.74 -15.84
C MET A 44 -5.97 -13.80 -15.10
N ARG A 45 -4.88 -13.71 -15.86
CA ARG A 45 -3.50 -13.53 -15.38
C ARG A 45 -2.73 -12.70 -16.40
N CYS A 46 -2.66 -11.39 -16.17
CA CYS A 46 -2.06 -10.50 -17.14
C CYS A 46 -1.23 -9.40 -16.50
N ILE A 47 -0.27 -8.93 -17.28
CA ILE A 47 0.56 -7.77 -16.97
C ILE A 47 0.18 -6.69 -17.97
N CYS A 48 -0.28 -5.55 -17.47
CA CYS A 48 -0.57 -4.40 -18.32
C CYS A 48 0.59 -3.41 -18.22
N LYS A 49 1.18 -3.06 -19.36
CA LYS A 49 2.16 -1.99 -19.50
C LYS A 49 1.45 -0.76 -20.06
N TYR A 50 1.53 0.34 -19.33
CA TYR A 50 0.91 1.61 -19.68
C TYR A 50 1.95 2.71 -19.74
N HIS A 51 2.03 3.38 -20.89
CA HIS A 51 2.91 4.54 -21.03
C HIS A 51 2.16 5.81 -20.60
N VAL A 52 2.60 6.41 -19.49
CA VAL A 52 1.95 7.53 -18.82
C VAL A 52 1.79 8.74 -19.75
N PHE A 53 2.82 9.07 -20.52
CA PHE A 53 2.75 10.19 -21.46
C PHE A 53 1.94 9.89 -22.71
N SER A 54 2.24 8.81 -23.46
CA SER A 54 1.59 8.56 -24.74
C SER A 54 0.13 8.15 -24.61
N GLY A 55 -0.25 7.55 -23.48
CA GLY A 55 -1.54 6.91 -23.25
C GLY A 55 -1.65 5.51 -23.85
N ASN A 56 -0.57 5.01 -24.46
CA ASN A 56 -0.57 3.69 -25.08
C ASN A 56 -0.56 2.61 -23.99
N ASN A 57 -1.37 1.57 -24.20
CA ASN A 57 -1.38 0.38 -23.36
C ASN A 57 -1.03 -0.87 -24.17
N SER A 58 -0.50 -1.85 -23.47
CA SER A 58 -0.27 -3.20 -23.98
C SER A 58 -0.53 -4.17 -22.83
N THR A 59 -1.22 -5.26 -23.13
CA THR A 59 -1.55 -6.30 -22.17
C THR A 59 -0.81 -7.55 -22.57
N PHE A 60 -0.14 -8.16 -21.60
CA PHE A 60 0.65 -9.38 -21.78
C PHE A 60 0.01 -10.50 -20.98
N GLU A 61 -0.33 -11.61 -21.63
CA GLU A 61 -0.87 -12.78 -20.96
C GLU A 61 0.26 -13.60 -20.32
N MET A 62 0.09 -13.99 -19.06
CA MET A 62 1.06 -14.85 -18.39
C MET A 62 0.87 -16.30 -18.83
N GLU A 63 1.99 -17.02 -19.00
CA GLU A 63 2.02 -18.43 -19.39
C GLU A 63 1.13 -19.33 -18.53
N GLU A 64 0.69 -20.44 -19.13
CA GLU A 64 -0.30 -21.31 -18.48
C GLU A 64 0.21 -22.06 -17.25
N ASP A 65 1.53 -22.24 -17.18
CA ASP A 65 2.23 -23.02 -16.17
C ASP A 65 2.25 -22.34 -14.78
N TRP A 66 1.76 -21.09 -14.68
CA TRP A 66 1.56 -20.45 -13.38
C TRP A 66 0.29 -20.97 -12.71
N ASP A 67 0.48 -21.96 -11.83
CA ASP A 67 -0.58 -22.46 -10.97
C ASP A 67 -1.11 -21.37 -10.01
N LEU A 68 -2.38 -21.51 -9.62
CA LEU A 68 -3.01 -20.62 -8.64
C LEU A 68 -2.22 -20.54 -7.33
N ALA A 69 -1.65 -21.67 -6.91
CA ALA A 69 -0.81 -21.74 -5.72
C ALA A 69 0.45 -20.86 -5.82
N GLU A 70 1.03 -20.68 -7.01
CA GLU A 70 2.17 -19.78 -7.22
C GLU A 70 1.74 -18.31 -7.28
N LEU A 71 0.60 -18.01 -7.92
CA LEU A 71 0.06 -16.65 -8.04
C LEU A 71 -0.35 -16.05 -6.68
N ILE A 72 -0.97 -16.85 -5.81
CA ILE A 72 -1.36 -16.40 -4.45
C ILE A 72 -0.15 -16.10 -3.57
N LYS A 73 1.00 -16.76 -3.84
CA LYS A 73 2.25 -16.56 -3.09
C LYS A 73 3.00 -15.28 -3.47
N ILE A 74 2.55 -14.54 -4.50
CA ILE A 74 3.18 -13.26 -4.89
C ILE A 74 2.95 -12.23 -3.77
N ILE A 75 4.05 -11.64 -3.31
CA ILE A 75 4.05 -10.62 -2.25
C ILE A 75 4.43 -9.22 -2.77
N ASP A 76 5.18 -9.12 -3.87
CA ASP A 76 5.52 -7.83 -4.48
C ASP A 76 5.89 -7.98 -5.97
N PHE A 77 5.94 -6.85 -6.68
CA PHE A 77 6.19 -6.76 -8.12
C PHE A 77 6.93 -5.47 -8.49
N TYR A 78 7.96 -5.57 -9.33
CA TYR A 78 8.72 -4.41 -9.79
C TYR A 78 9.23 -4.54 -11.24
N ALA A 79 9.58 -3.42 -11.86
CA ALA A 79 10.18 -3.39 -13.19
C ALA A 79 11.72 -3.33 -13.09
N LEU A 80 12.41 -4.26 -13.76
CA LEU A 80 13.86 -4.27 -13.89
C LEU A 80 14.33 -3.45 -15.09
N ALA A 81 13.63 -3.61 -16.21
CA ALA A 81 13.82 -2.85 -17.45
C ALA A 81 12.47 -2.64 -18.15
N GLU A 82 12.47 -1.98 -19.30
CA GLU A 82 11.23 -1.60 -19.99
C GLU A 82 10.34 -2.78 -20.42
N ASN A 83 10.95 -3.94 -20.68
CA ASN A 83 10.25 -5.17 -21.05
C ASN A 83 10.59 -6.33 -20.10
N LEU A 84 11.27 -6.05 -18.97
CA LEU A 84 11.61 -7.05 -17.96
C LEU A 84 11.00 -6.66 -16.63
N VAL A 85 10.12 -7.50 -16.13
CA VAL A 85 9.45 -7.31 -14.84
C VAL A 85 9.75 -8.50 -13.94
N VAL A 86 9.70 -8.28 -12.63
CA VAL A 86 10.04 -9.30 -11.64
C VAL A 86 8.92 -9.40 -10.63
N THR A 87 8.48 -10.63 -10.39
CA THR A 87 7.56 -10.96 -9.29
C THR A 87 8.36 -11.57 -8.15
N ILE A 88 8.06 -11.16 -6.92
CA ILE A 88 8.59 -11.78 -5.70
C ILE A 88 7.48 -12.61 -5.09
N SER A 89 7.77 -13.89 -4.85
CA SER A 89 6.87 -14.80 -4.15
C SER A 89 7.53 -15.36 -2.89
N TYR A 90 6.71 -15.63 -1.87
CA TYR A 90 7.16 -16.26 -0.64
C TYR A 90 6.30 -17.48 -0.30
N ASP A 91 6.97 -18.62 -0.15
CA ASP A 91 6.36 -19.86 0.31
C ASP A 91 6.58 -20.03 1.81
N GLN A 92 5.50 -19.90 2.58
CA GLN A 92 5.55 -20.00 4.05
C GLN A 92 5.76 -21.45 4.53
N GLU A 93 5.40 -22.46 3.75
CA GLU A 93 5.56 -23.87 4.13
C GLU A 93 7.01 -24.30 3.99
N GLN A 94 7.66 -23.85 2.91
CA GLN A 94 9.05 -24.17 2.59
C GLN A 94 10.06 -23.11 3.04
N TYR A 95 9.58 -22.00 3.64
CA TYR A 95 10.38 -20.83 4.00
C TYR A 95 11.27 -20.33 2.84
N GLN A 96 10.71 -20.32 1.63
CA GLN A 96 11.45 -20.07 0.40
C GLN A 96 10.96 -18.81 -0.29
N PHE A 97 11.89 -17.93 -0.64
CA PHE A 97 11.64 -16.83 -1.57
C PHE A 97 11.96 -17.24 -3.00
N SER A 98 11.16 -16.73 -3.93
CA SER A 98 11.38 -16.87 -5.37
C SER A 98 11.31 -15.49 -6.02
N GLN A 99 12.34 -15.14 -6.81
CA GLN A 99 12.29 -14.03 -7.75
C GLN A 99 12.15 -14.62 -9.16
N THR A 100 11.06 -14.28 -9.84
CA THR A 100 10.78 -14.74 -11.21
C THR A 100 10.84 -13.54 -12.16
N VAL A 101 11.76 -13.59 -13.13
CA VAL A 101 11.91 -12.59 -14.18
C VAL A 101 11.01 -12.96 -15.35
N LEU A 102 10.17 -12.04 -15.76
CA LEU A 102 9.25 -12.17 -16.90
C LEU A 102 9.67 -11.19 -17.99
N PHE A 103 9.79 -11.68 -19.22
CA PHE A 103 9.98 -10.87 -20.41
C PHE A 103 8.64 -10.62 -21.10
N LEU A 104 8.33 -9.34 -21.31
CA LEU A 104 7.11 -8.89 -21.96
C LEU A 104 7.35 -8.86 -23.48
N GLU A 105 6.97 -9.95 -24.15
CA GLU A 105 7.19 -10.12 -25.58
C GLU A 105 6.10 -9.42 -26.40
N GLN A 106 6.48 -8.35 -27.11
CA GLN A 106 5.54 -7.50 -27.84
C GLN A 106 4.94 -8.17 -29.09
N SER A 107 5.67 -9.10 -29.72
CA SER A 107 5.23 -9.81 -30.93
C SER A 107 4.10 -10.79 -30.64
N THR A 108 4.19 -11.52 -29.53
CA THR A 108 3.24 -12.56 -29.14
C THR A 108 2.16 -12.04 -28.19
N GLY A 109 2.43 -10.94 -27.48
CA GLY A 109 1.54 -10.46 -26.42
C GLY A 109 1.61 -11.33 -25.16
N ASN A 110 2.69 -12.10 -24.98
CA ASN A 110 2.88 -13.00 -23.84
C ASN A 110 3.94 -12.47 -22.87
N ALA A 111 3.80 -12.83 -21.60
CA ALA A 111 4.80 -12.64 -20.56
C ALA A 111 5.50 -13.98 -20.29
N VAL A 112 6.71 -14.12 -20.81
CA VAL A 112 7.49 -15.38 -20.80
C VAL A 112 8.44 -15.42 -19.62
N ILE A 113 8.54 -16.56 -18.93
CA ILE A 113 9.51 -16.74 -17.84
C ILE A 113 10.92 -16.85 -18.40
N VAL A 114 11.82 -15.96 -17.97
CA VAL A 114 13.23 -15.98 -18.39
C VAL A 114 14.09 -16.69 -17.35
N VAL A 115 13.93 -16.32 -16.08
CA VAL A 115 14.74 -16.83 -14.96
C VAL A 115 13.88 -16.94 -13.72
N ARG A 116 14.07 -18.02 -12.95
CA ARG A 116 13.53 -18.17 -11.60
C ARG A 116 14.66 -18.47 -10.63
N LYS A 117 14.91 -17.56 -9.69
CA LYS A 117 15.90 -17.73 -8.63
C LYS A 117 15.18 -17.97 -7.31
N LYS A 118 15.53 -19.06 -6.63
CA LYS A 118 14.95 -19.41 -5.34
C LYS A 118 16.03 -19.41 -4.27
N PHE A 119 15.69 -18.96 -3.07
CA PHE A 119 16.55 -19.06 -1.91
C PHE A 119 15.73 -19.28 -0.65
N THR A 120 16.26 -20.07 0.28
CA THR A 120 15.61 -20.41 1.54
C THR A 120 16.05 -19.45 2.63
N VAL A 121 15.11 -19.06 3.49
CA VAL A 121 15.38 -18.25 4.68
C VAL A 121 15.04 -19.02 5.95
N SER A 122 15.53 -18.51 7.07
CA SER A 122 15.09 -18.95 8.39
C SER A 122 13.58 -18.74 8.58
N ARG A 123 12.96 -19.65 9.34
CA ARG A 123 11.52 -19.66 9.66
C ARG A 123 10.97 -18.27 10.04
N LEU A 124 10.07 -17.75 9.20
CA LEU A 124 9.31 -16.53 9.47
C LEU A 124 7.95 -16.86 10.09
N ALA A 125 7.53 -16.02 11.03
CA ALA A 125 6.26 -16.15 11.74
C ALA A 125 5.05 -15.54 11.00
N GLY A 126 5.27 -14.96 9.81
CA GLY A 126 4.22 -14.36 8.98
C GLY A 126 4.75 -13.98 7.60
N LEU A 127 3.91 -13.28 6.83
CA LEU A 127 4.30 -12.78 5.52
C LEU A 127 5.37 -11.68 5.66
N PRO A 128 6.48 -11.78 4.92
CA PRO A 128 7.53 -10.78 4.92
C PRO A 128 7.07 -9.52 4.19
N PHE A 129 7.61 -8.38 4.61
CA PHE A 129 7.47 -7.10 3.94
C PHE A 129 8.64 -6.88 2.98
N ILE A 130 8.34 -6.52 1.74
CA ILE A 130 9.33 -6.12 0.74
C ILE A 130 9.39 -4.60 0.67
N ASN A 131 10.61 -4.10 0.65
CA ASN A 131 10.88 -2.68 0.52
C ASN A 131 11.79 -2.42 -0.67
N THR A 132 11.26 -1.65 -1.62
CA THR A 132 11.87 -1.32 -2.91
C THR A 132 12.72 -0.05 -2.86
N ALA A 133 12.98 0.53 -1.67
CA ALA A 133 13.79 1.74 -1.51
C ALA A 133 15.11 1.70 -2.29
N LEU A 134 15.77 0.54 -2.32
CA LEU A 134 17.10 0.36 -2.89
C LEU A 134 17.11 -0.19 -4.31
N ILE A 135 15.95 -0.24 -4.97
CA ILE A 135 15.87 -0.83 -6.31
C ILE A 135 16.81 -0.15 -7.31
N HIS A 136 17.03 1.16 -7.16
CA HIS A 136 17.95 1.96 -7.96
C HIS A 136 19.44 1.59 -7.74
N SER A 137 19.81 1.16 -6.53
CA SER A 137 21.17 0.72 -6.18
C SER A 137 21.38 -0.78 -6.42
N GLY A 138 20.40 -1.45 -7.04
CA GLY A 138 20.50 -2.86 -7.39
C GLY A 138 20.11 -3.81 -6.25
N LYS A 139 19.50 -3.32 -5.16
CA LYS A 139 19.15 -4.13 -3.98
C LYS A 139 17.67 -3.98 -3.60
N LEU A 140 17.16 -4.94 -2.85
CA LEU A 140 15.84 -4.91 -2.20
C LEU A 140 16.01 -5.30 -0.74
N ILE A 141 15.14 -4.77 0.12
CA ILE A 141 15.13 -5.12 1.53
C ILE A 141 13.94 -6.05 1.79
N ILE A 142 14.20 -7.19 2.41
CA ILE A 142 13.20 -8.11 2.93
C ILE A 142 13.20 -7.99 4.45
N CYS A 143 12.07 -7.60 5.03
CA CYS A 143 11.86 -7.55 6.47
C CYS A 143 10.85 -8.61 6.91
N GLY A 144 11.10 -9.33 7.98
CA GLY A 144 10.14 -10.28 8.56
C GLY A 144 10.40 -10.54 10.03
N ALA A 145 9.40 -11.07 10.73
CA ALA A 145 9.58 -11.60 12.08
C ALA A 145 10.01 -13.06 11.99
N ARG A 146 11.15 -13.40 12.60
CA ARG A 146 11.69 -14.75 12.72
C ARG A 146 11.48 -15.25 14.14
N ALA A 147 10.98 -16.47 14.29
CA ALA A 147 11.00 -17.13 15.59
C ALA A 147 12.36 -17.83 15.76
N ASP A 148 13.04 -17.58 16.88
CA ASP A 148 14.19 -18.39 17.27
C ASP A 148 13.77 -19.76 17.85
N GLU A 149 14.75 -20.62 18.12
CA GLU A 149 14.51 -21.96 18.69
C GLU A 149 13.85 -21.92 20.07
N SER A 150 13.99 -20.81 20.80
CA SER A 150 13.33 -20.58 22.10
C SER A 150 11.91 -19.99 21.96
N GLY A 151 11.44 -19.79 20.73
CA GLY A 151 10.14 -19.19 20.43
C GLY A 151 10.10 -17.67 20.61
N LYS A 152 11.24 -17.02 20.86
CA LYS A 152 11.35 -15.57 20.93
C LYS A 152 11.46 -15.00 19.51
N MET A 153 10.70 -13.93 19.29
CA MET A 153 10.58 -13.28 18.00
C MET A 153 11.72 -12.29 17.82
N ASN A 154 12.58 -12.54 16.84
CA ASN A 154 13.66 -11.66 16.41
C ASN A 154 13.34 -11.10 15.02
N ARG A 155 13.98 -10.01 14.64
CA ARG A 155 13.80 -9.40 13.32
C ARG A 155 14.73 -10.08 12.32
N LEU A 156 14.21 -10.40 11.14
CA LEU A 156 15.01 -10.72 9.96
C LEU A 156 14.97 -9.52 9.03
N THR A 157 16.14 -8.99 8.67
CA THR A 157 16.27 -7.97 7.62
C THR A 157 17.39 -8.36 6.66
N LEU A 158 17.01 -8.73 5.44
CA LEU A 158 17.94 -9.16 4.39
C LEU A 158 17.99 -8.15 3.27
N LEU A 159 19.20 -7.85 2.80
CA LEU A 159 19.45 -7.17 1.54
C LEU A 159 19.69 -8.21 0.46
N ILE A 160 18.85 -8.21 -0.57
CA ILE A 160 18.95 -9.12 -1.72
C ILE A 160 19.18 -8.33 -3.01
N PRO A 161 19.85 -8.89 -4.02
CA PRO A 161 19.93 -8.24 -5.33
C PRO A 161 18.53 -8.12 -5.96
N ASN A 162 18.25 -6.97 -6.57
CA ASN A 162 17.00 -6.76 -7.31
C ASN A 162 17.03 -7.45 -8.69
N ASP A 163 18.20 -7.74 -9.25
CA ASP A 163 18.35 -8.52 -10.46
C ASP A 163 18.64 -9.98 -10.07
N PRO A 164 17.71 -10.91 -10.31
CA PRO A 164 17.91 -12.32 -10.00
C PRO A 164 19.08 -12.93 -10.79
N MET A 165 19.44 -12.35 -11.93
CA MET A 165 20.57 -12.79 -12.77
C MET A 165 21.92 -12.32 -12.23
N SER A 166 21.93 -11.42 -11.23
CA SER A 166 23.15 -10.95 -10.58
C SER A 166 23.83 -12.03 -9.75
N THR A 167 25.16 -12.01 -9.75
CA THR A 167 26.03 -12.87 -8.93
C THR A 167 26.22 -12.35 -7.50
N GLN A 168 25.64 -11.20 -7.16
CA GLN A 168 25.75 -10.63 -5.82
C GLN A 168 25.06 -11.53 -4.77
N ASN A 169 25.71 -11.67 -3.62
CA ASN A 169 25.19 -12.42 -2.48
C ASN A 169 24.21 -11.60 -1.65
N HIS A 170 23.38 -12.32 -0.88
CA HIS A 170 22.51 -11.74 0.12
C HIS A 170 23.34 -11.23 1.31
N GLU A 171 22.95 -10.10 1.88
CA GLU A 171 23.60 -9.47 3.05
C GLU A 171 22.59 -9.40 4.19
N ASP A 172 22.91 -9.98 5.35
CA ASP A 172 22.06 -9.93 6.54
C ASP A 172 22.41 -8.69 7.37
N ILE A 173 21.43 -7.79 7.52
CA ILE A 173 21.57 -6.53 8.28
C ILE A 173 20.70 -6.53 9.55
N SER A 174 20.24 -7.71 9.98
CA SER A 174 19.39 -7.86 11.18
C SER A 174 20.08 -7.33 12.43
N GLU A 175 21.37 -7.61 12.60
CA GLU A 175 22.15 -7.18 13.77
C GLU A 175 22.24 -5.65 13.90
N LEU A 176 22.33 -4.93 12.79
CA LEU A 176 22.36 -3.46 12.79
C LEU A 176 21.05 -2.87 13.32
N LEU A 177 19.92 -3.41 12.86
CA LEU A 177 18.59 -2.96 13.29
C LEU A 177 18.29 -3.38 14.73
N ASP A 178 18.72 -4.57 15.14
CA ASP A 178 18.60 -5.02 16.54
C ASP A 178 19.46 -4.16 17.48
N GLY A 179 20.67 -3.78 17.05
CA GLY A 179 21.53 -2.83 17.74
C GLY A 179 20.88 -1.45 17.89
N PHE A 180 20.25 -0.96 16.82
CA PHE A 180 19.50 0.29 16.85
C PHE A 180 18.27 0.22 17.76
N GLN A 181 17.52 -0.88 17.75
CA GLN A 181 16.38 -1.08 18.64
C GLN A 181 16.79 -1.12 20.13
N LYS A 182 17.96 -1.70 20.43
CA LYS A 182 18.55 -1.65 21.78
C LYS A 182 18.90 -0.21 22.17
N TYR A 183 19.51 0.55 21.26
CA TYR A 183 19.79 1.98 21.47
C TYR A 183 18.52 2.78 21.76
N LEU A 184 17.45 2.59 20.99
CA LEU A 184 16.15 3.22 21.26
C LEU A 184 15.60 2.85 22.65
N GLY A 185 15.81 1.62 23.10
CA GLY A 185 15.42 1.17 24.44
C GLY A 185 16.19 1.82 25.60
N THR A 186 17.31 2.49 25.34
CA THR A 186 18.05 3.27 26.36
C THR A 186 17.53 4.69 26.53
N MET A 187 16.63 5.15 25.66
CA MET A 187 16.08 6.49 25.73
C MET A 187 15.05 6.60 26.87
N PRO A 188 15.06 7.71 27.63
CA PRO A 188 14.22 7.88 28.82
C PRO A 188 12.75 8.18 28.52
N GLU A 189 12.43 8.54 27.28
CA GLU A 189 11.05 8.73 26.82
C GLU A 189 10.45 7.38 26.39
N SER A 190 9.12 7.29 26.41
CA SER A 190 8.25 6.23 25.86
C SER A 190 8.91 5.19 24.93
N LYS A 191 8.47 3.92 24.99
CA LYS A 191 9.07 2.83 24.20
C LYS A 191 9.06 3.16 22.70
N ILE A 192 10.21 3.60 22.17
CA ILE A 192 10.39 3.86 20.75
C ILE A 192 10.74 2.56 20.02
N ILE A 193 10.04 2.29 18.94
CA ILE A 193 10.17 1.10 18.12
C ILE A 193 10.56 1.51 16.70
N ALA A 194 11.59 0.86 16.16
CA ALA A 194 12.02 0.99 14.78
C ALA A 194 11.10 0.15 13.86
N LEU A 195 10.30 0.82 13.01
CA LEU A 195 9.36 0.16 12.12
C LEU A 195 10.03 -0.26 10.80
N PHE A 196 10.21 0.69 9.87
CA PHE A 196 10.60 0.42 8.49
C PHE A 196 11.86 1.18 8.11
N VAL A 197 12.72 0.56 7.29
CA VAL A 197 13.81 1.28 6.64
C VAL A 197 13.20 2.22 5.58
N LEU A 198 13.48 3.51 5.66
CA LEU A 198 12.94 4.50 4.73
C LEU A 198 13.85 4.73 3.54
N GLY A 199 15.15 4.71 3.78
CA GLY A 199 16.18 4.94 2.79
C GLY A 199 17.50 4.37 3.30
N MET A 200 18.37 4.02 2.36
CA MET A 200 19.71 3.53 2.69
C MET A 200 20.70 4.03 1.63
N THR A 201 21.85 4.47 2.09
CA THR A 201 23.04 4.76 1.30
C THR A 201 24.15 3.79 1.70
N ASP A 202 25.31 3.92 1.07
CA ASP A 202 26.50 3.14 1.46
C ASP A 202 26.94 3.44 2.90
N LYS A 203 26.66 4.64 3.41
CA LYS A 203 27.11 5.09 4.74
C LYS A 203 26.01 5.12 5.78
N GLU A 204 24.79 5.48 5.40
CA GLU A 204 23.70 5.73 6.36
C GLU A 204 22.44 4.93 6.00
N MET A 205 21.75 4.45 7.02
CA MET A 205 20.41 3.87 6.94
C MET A 205 19.46 4.74 7.76
N THR A 206 18.33 5.10 7.16
CA THR A 206 17.28 5.90 7.80
C THR A 206 16.07 5.02 8.09
N VAL A 207 15.51 5.14 9.29
CA VAL A 207 14.47 4.26 9.82
C VAL A 207 13.31 5.07 10.37
N PHE A 208 12.09 4.66 10.06
CA PHE A 208 10.87 5.26 10.60
C PHE A 208 10.61 4.79 12.02
N LEU A 209 10.24 5.72 12.90
CA LEU A 209 10.07 5.47 14.32
C LEU A 209 8.59 5.48 14.71
N CYS A 210 8.24 4.64 15.67
CA CYS A 210 6.94 4.64 16.34
C CYS A 210 7.16 4.74 17.83
N GLU A 211 6.41 5.62 18.46
CA GLU A 211 6.30 5.71 19.89
C GLU A 211 5.18 4.79 20.35
N SER A 212 5.45 3.90 21.30
CA SER A 212 4.44 3.02 21.90
C SER A 212 4.15 3.48 23.33
N THR A 213 2.92 3.92 23.58
CA THR A 213 2.39 4.17 24.93
C THR A 213 1.43 3.05 25.33
N GLU A 214 1.22 2.84 26.64
CA GLU A 214 0.38 1.74 27.16
C GLU A 214 -1.06 1.74 26.59
N SER A 215 -1.54 2.88 26.12
CA SER A 215 -2.89 3.07 25.58
C SER A 215 -2.94 3.25 24.06
N SER A 216 -1.83 3.57 23.39
CA SER A 216 -1.82 3.85 21.95
C SER A 216 -0.43 3.78 21.32
N ASN A 217 -0.34 3.34 20.07
CA ASN A 217 0.88 3.50 19.27
C ASN A 217 0.77 4.79 18.46
N ARG A 218 1.74 5.69 18.63
CA ARG A 218 1.83 6.96 17.89
C ARG A 218 2.99 6.89 16.90
N LEU A 219 2.70 7.10 15.62
CA LEU A 219 3.75 7.27 14.62
C LEU A 219 4.49 8.59 14.86
N MET A 220 5.82 8.54 14.94
CA MET A 220 6.64 9.73 15.10
C MET A 220 6.93 10.32 13.72
N THR A 221 6.20 11.37 13.33
CA THR A 221 6.43 12.07 12.06
C THR A 221 7.46 13.20 12.17
N GLU A 222 7.86 13.55 13.40
CA GLU A 222 8.78 14.66 13.70
C GLU A 222 10.25 14.23 13.68
N CYS A 223 10.51 12.92 13.74
CA CYS A 223 11.85 12.38 13.88
C CYS A 223 12.04 11.12 13.03
N VAL A 224 13.28 10.89 12.61
CA VAL A 224 13.72 9.62 12.02
C VAL A 224 14.93 9.07 12.76
N GLY A 225 15.01 7.75 12.79
CA GLY A 225 16.19 7.04 13.26
C GLY A 225 17.26 7.01 12.19
N LYS A 226 18.52 7.13 12.61
CA LYS A 226 19.68 6.99 11.74
C LYS A 226 20.68 5.99 12.30
N ILE A 227 21.19 5.17 11.40
CA ILE A 227 22.21 4.17 11.66
C ILE A 227 23.34 4.41 10.66
N ASP A 228 24.53 4.72 11.16
CA ASP A 228 25.76 4.71 10.35
C ASP A 228 26.19 3.26 10.14
N ARG A 229 26.26 2.83 8.88
CA ARG A 229 26.61 1.47 8.49
C ARG A 229 28.11 1.18 8.59
N VAL A 230 28.95 2.20 8.60
CA VAL A 230 30.41 2.07 8.69
C VAL A 230 30.84 2.06 10.16
N THR A 231 30.32 2.98 10.96
CA THR A 231 30.73 3.13 12.37
C THR A 231 29.81 2.41 13.34
N GLY A 232 28.59 2.03 12.92
CA GLY A 232 27.56 1.49 13.80
C GLY A 232 26.93 2.54 14.72
N ALA A 233 27.25 3.83 14.52
CA ALA A 233 26.72 4.91 15.34
C ALA A 233 25.23 5.11 15.09
N ASN A 234 24.48 5.30 16.18
CA ASN A 234 23.03 5.45 16.17
C ASN A 234 22.63 6.85 16.62
N SER A 235 21.67 7.46 15.93
CA SER A 235 21.14 8.77 16.28
C SER A 235 19.67 8.92 15.93
N ILE A 236 19.03 9.93 16.49
CA ILE A 236 17.67 10.36 16.12
C ILE A 236 17.78 11.79 15.59
N GLU A 237 17.25 12.04 14.41
CA GLU A 237 17.25 13.35 13.79
C GLU A 237 15.84 13.90 13.66
N LYS A 238 15.70 15.22 13.86
CA LYS A 238 14.44 15.93 13.66
C LYS A 238 14.20 16.21 12.17
N ILE A 239 12.94 16.10 11.79
CA ILE A 239 12.40 16.45 10.48
C ILE A 239 11.70 17.81 10.60
N ASP A 240 11.89 18.66 9.59
CA ASP A 240 11.09 19.87 9.42
C ASP A 240 9.66 19.47 9.00
N ASN A 241 8.75 19.59 9.97
CA ASN A 241 7.37 19.17 9.88
C ASN A 241 6.38 20.36 9.94
N GLU A 242 6.82 21.60 9.68
CA GLU A 242 5.95 22.79 9.75
C GLU A 242 4.70 22.69 8.85
N VAL A 243 4.79 21.95 7.75
CA VAL A 243 3.70 21.68 6.80
C VAL A 243 2.69 20.67 7.34
N VAL A 244 3.10 19.88 8.33
CA VAL A 244 2.32 18.79 8.89
C VAL A 244 1.34 19.35 9.93
N LYS A 245 0.11 19.62 9.48
CA LYS A 245 -0.99 20.18 10.29
C LYS A 245 -1.59 19.17 11.28
N TYR A 246 -0.79 18.56 12.16
CA TYR A 246 -1.31 17.65 13.21
C TYR A 246 -1.21 18.29 14.59
N THR A 247 -1.98 19.35 14.82
CA THR A 247 -2.02 19.99 16.15
C THR A 247 -3.00 19.34 17.12
N ASP A 248 -3.82 18.35 16.72
CA ASP A 248 -4.76 17.71 17.65
C ASP A 248 -4.58 16.18 17.71
N PHE A 249 -4.42 15.69 18.94
CA PHE A 249 -4.15 14.34 19.46
C PHE A 249 -4.94 13.14 18.87
N CYS A 250 -5.86 13.36 17.93
CA CYS A 250 -6.76 12.33 17.34
C CYS A 250 -6.62 12.19 15.80
N GLY A 251 -5.60 12.81 15.20
CA GLY A 251 -5.54 13.05 13.76
C GLY A 251 -5.28 11.83 12.88
N VAL A 252 -4.36 10.91 13.24
CA VAL A 252 -3.97 9.83 12.32
C VAL A 252 -4.63 8.52 12.71
N LEU A 253 -5.58 8.05 11.90
CA LEU A 253 -6.26 6.76 12.10
C LEU A 253 -5.44 5.60 11.58
N SER A 254 -4.78 5.79 10.43
CA SER A 254 -3.93 4.76 9.81
C SER A 254 -3.02 5.37 8.74
N LEU A 255 -1.86 4.74 8.57
CA LEU A 255 -1.04 4.88 7.38
C LEU A 255 -1.55 3.84 6.36
N LYS A 256 -2.18 4.31 5.27
CA LYS A 256 -2.84 3.44 4.29
C LYS A 256 -1.86 2.85 3.28
N HIS A 257 -0.89 3.66 2.84
CA HIS A 257 0.11 3.28 1.85
C HIS A 257 1.43 4.00 2.14
N MET A 258 2.56 3.31 1.93
CA MET A 258 3.88 3.93 1.92
C MET A 258 4.72 3.29 0.82
N ARG A 259 5.40 4.14 0.05
CA ARG A 259 6.42 3.74 -0.91
C ARG A 259 7.70 4.51 -0.63
N THR A 260 8.81 3.91 -0.97
CA THR A 260 10.15 4.43 -0.72
C THR A 260 10.96 4.20 -1.98
N ARG A 261 11.69 5.22 -2.44
CA ARG A 261 12.62 5.08 -3.55
C ARG A 261 13.80 6.02 -3.35
N GLY A 262 14.98 5.44 -3.14
CA GLY A 262 16.16 6.19 -2.73
C GLY A 262 15.95 6.85 -1.38
N GLN A 263 16.06 8.17 -1.38
CA GLN A 263 15.87 9.03 -0.20
C GLN A 263 14.51 9.73 -0.21
N ASN A 264 13.61 9.33 -1.11
CA ASN A 264 12.26 9.89 -1.22
C ASN A 264 11.25 8.89 -0.66
N VAL A 265 10.39 9.37 0.22
CA VAL A 265 9.35 8.57 0.85
C VAL A 265 8.02 9.23 0.54
N MET A 266 7.06 8.45 0.06
CA MET A 266 5.68 8.90 -0.11
C MET A 266 4.77 8.09 0.79
N MET A 267 3.88 8.78 1.49
CA MET A 267 2.98 8.18 2.45
C MET A 267 1.57 8.75 2.32
N GLY A 268 0.57 7.87 2.40
CA GLY A 268 -0.84 8.21 2.51
C GLY A 268 -1.30 8.09 3.95
N ILE A 269 -1.70 9.21 4.54
CA ILE A 269 -2.15 9.29 5.94
C ILE A 269 -3.66 9.53 5.97
N SER A 270 -4.39 8.64 6.63
CA SER A 270 -5.85 8.77 6.80
C SER A 270 -6.20 9.42 8.13
N ILE A 271 -7.07 10.43 8.07
CA ILE A 271 -7.48 11.30 9.17
C ILE A 271 -9.01 11.36 9.19
N PRO A 272 -9.69 11.39 10.36
CA PRO A 272 -11.12 11.64 10.39
C PRO A 272 -11.43 13.06 9.92
N ASP A 273 -12.47 13.25 9.12
CA ASP A 273 -12.86 14.59 8.66
C ASP A 273 -13.44 15.43 9.80
N VAL A 274 -12.57 16.13 10.54
CA VAL A 274 -12.93 16.91 11.73
C VAL A 274 -13.94 18.01 11.38
N GLU A 275 -13.84 18.61 10.20
CA GLU A 275 -14.76 19.66 9.75
C GLU A 275 -16.18 19.12 9.57
N LYS A 276 -16.32 17.95 8.93
CA LYS A 276 -17.61 17.26 8.84
C LYS A 276 -18.15 16.89 10.20
N SER A 277 -17.30 16.42 11.12
CA SER A 277 -17.72 16.04 12.47
C SER A 277 -18.37 17.20 13.25
N ARG A 278 -17.99 18.45 12.95
CA ARG A 278 -18.52 19.65 13.61
C ARG A 278 -19.92 20.04 13.12
N THR A 279 -20.40 19.50 12.00
CA THR A 279 -21.72 19.81 11.43
C THR A 279 -22.89 19.34 12.31
N LEU A 280 -24.01 20.07 12.30
CA LEU A 280 -25.20 19.73 13.09
C LEU A 280 -25.73 18.33 12.78
N TRP A 281 -25.72 17.94 11.51
CA TRP A 281 -26.15 16.61 11.06
C TRP A 281 -25.34 15.50 11.73
N TRP A 282 -24.00 15.62 11.73
CA TRP A 282 -23.13 14.63 12.37
C TRP A 282 -23.32 14.58 13.89
N ARG A 283 -23.56 15.72 14.54
CA ARG A 283 -23.89 15.74 15.98
C ARG A 283 -25.16 14.95 16.29
N ILE A 284 -26.22 15.15 15.50
CA ILE A 284 -27.48 14.40 15.64
C ILE A 284 -27.26 12.91 15.36
N LYS A 285 -26.54 12.58 14.29
CA LYS A 285 -26.22 11.20 13.92
C LYS A 285 -25.41 10.48 14.99
N LEU A 286 -24.42 11.16 15.60
CA LEU A 286 -23.63 10.63 16.70
C LEU A 286 -24.48 10.39 17.95
N TYR A 287 -25.41 11.30 18.25
CA TYR A 287 -26.36 11.12 19.36
C TYR A 287 -27.26 9.89 19.12
N TYR A 288 -27.83 9.75 17.92
CA TYR A 288 -28.59 8.58 17.51
C TYR A 288 -27.75 7.29 17.63
N ALA A 289 -26.52 7.28 17.11
CA ALA A 289 -25.66 6.12 17.17
C ALA A 289 -25.34 5.70 18.60
N ARG A 290 -25.08 6.67 19.50
CA ARG A 290 -24.90 6.40 20.94
C ARG A 290 -26.15 5.83 21.60
N PHE A 291 -27.32 6.36 21.26
CA PHE A 291 -28.60 5.84 21.76
C PHE A 291 -28.84 4.41 21.25
N ALA A 292 -28.69 4.18 19.94
CA ALA A 292 -28.83 2.87 19.31
C ALA A 292 -27.86 1.84 19.90
N LEU A 293 -26.60 2.20 20.11
CA LEU A 293 -25.61 1.33 20.77
C LEU A 293 -26.04 0.93 22.19
N LYS A 294 -26.55 1.88 23.00
CA LYS A 294 -27.08 1.56 24.34
C LYS A 294 -28.27 0.60 24.26
N VAL A 295 -29.21 0.87 23.37
CA VAL A 295 -30.39 0.01 23.15
C VAL A 295 -29.96 -1.38 22.67
N MET A 296 -28.98 -1.48 21.77
CA MET A 296 -28.43 -2.75 21.33
C MET A 296 -27.77 -3.51 22.46
N ILE A 297 -26.92 -2.88 23.29
CA ILE A 297 -26.28 -3.54 24.44
C ILE A 297 -27.34 -4.07 25.41
N CYS A 298 -28.36 -3.27 25.73
CA CYS A 298 -29.48 -3.70 26.55
C CYS A 298 -30.25 -4.86 25.91
N GLY A 299 -30.53 -4.78 24.61
CA GLY A 299 -31.20 -5.82 23.83
C GLY A 299 -30.40 -7.12 23.78
N PHE A 300 -29.10 -7.07 23.47
CA PHE A 300 -28.23 -8.25 23.47
C PHE A 300 -28.19 -8.94 24.84
N ARG A 301 -28.20 -8.17 25.94
CA ARG A 301 -28.30 -8.73 27.30
C ARG A 301 -29.66 -9.38 27.56
N ALA A 302 -30.75 -8.70 27.23
CA ALA A 302 -32.11 -9.18 27.46
C ALA A 302 -32.47 -10.40 26.59
N PHE A 303 -32.21 -10.33 25.29
CA PHE A 303 -32.48 -11.42 24.35
C PHE A 303 -31.48 -12.56 24.48
N GLY A 304 -30.24 -12.28 24.90
CA GLY A 304 -29.28 -13.33 25.27
C GLY A 304 -29.73 -14.12 26.50
N PHE A 305 -30.35 -13.46 27.48
CA PHE A 305 -30.97 -14.15 28.61
C PHE A 305 -32.18 -14.99 28.18
N LEU A 306 -33.05 -14.44 27.33
CA LEU A 306 -34.22 -15.16 26.80
C LEU A 306 -33.85 -16.36 25.92
N ALA A 307 -32.68 -16.33 25.27
CA ALA A 307 -32.15 -17.43 24.46
C ALA A 307 -32.01 -18.75 25.25
N LEU A 308 -31.83 -18.67 26.57
CA LEU A 308 -31.76 -19.84 27.45
C LEU A 308 -33.11 -20.59 27.55
N TYR A 309 -34.22 -19.90 27.26
CA TYR A 309 -35.58 -20.44 27.41
C TYR A 309 -36.23 -20.81 26.07
N ASP A 310 -35.90 -20.11 24.98
CA ASP A 310 -36.54 -20.30 23.67
C ASP A 310 -35.61 -20.89 22.60
N ARG A 311 -34.45 -21.42 23.02
CA ARG A 311 -33.38 -21.95 22.15
C ARG A 311 -32.85 -20.92 21.15
N GLY A 312 -32.95 -19.63 21.44
CA GLY A 312 -32.35 -18.55 20.66
C GLY A 312 -33.25 -17.96 19.56
N PHE A 313 -34.54 -18.31 19.50
CA PHE A 313 -35.46 -17.79 18.48
C PHE A 313 -35.63 -16.26 18.57
N THR A 314 -35.86 -15.71 19.76
CA THR A 314 -36.06 -14.27 19.96
C THR A 314 -34.77 -13.50 19.69
N PHE A 315 -33.62 -14.08 20.06
CA PHE A 315 -32.30 -13.52 19.71
C PHE A 315 -32.08 -13.45 18.20
N PHE A 316 -32.42 -14.53 17.48
CA PHE A 316 -32.35 -14.55 16.02
C PHE A 316 -33.23 -13.47 15.37
N MET A 317 -34.47 -13.30 15.86
CA MET A 317 -35.38 -12.26 15.38
C MET A 317 -34.85 -10.85 15.67
N PHE A 318 -34.25 -10.63 16.84
CA PHE A 318 -33.62 -9.35 17.20
C PHE A 318 -32.44 -9.03 16.27
N VAL A 319 -31.56 -10.00 16.00
CA VAL A 319 -30.44 -9.82 15.07
C VAL A 319 -30.94 -9.54 13.65
N ARG A 320 -31.99 -10.21 13.18
CA ARG A 320 -32.62 -9.91 11.88
C ARG A 320 -33.20 -8.50 11.82
N PHE A 321 -33.83 -8.04 12.90
CA PHE A 321 -34.36 -6.69 13.00
C PHE A 321 -33.26 -5.63 12.93
N LEU A 322 -32.15 -5.83 13.67
CA LEU A 322 -31.00 -4.94 13.57
C LEU A 322 -30.38 -4.94 12.17
N ARG A 323 -30.33 -6.11 11.52
CA ARG A 323 -29.85 -6.23 10.13
C ARG A 323 -30.75 -5.49 9.12
N LEU A 324 -32.06 -5.41 9.39
CA LEU A 324 -33.00 -4.66 8.57
C LEU A 324 -32.77 -3.14 8.69
N ILE A 325 -32.49 -2.64 9.90
CA ILE A 325 -32.32 -1.21 10.16
C ILE A 325 -30.93 -0.72 9.75
N HIS A 326 -29.89 -1.47 10.11
CA HIS A 326 -28.49 -1.04 9.97
C HIS A 326 -27.76 -1.74 8.82
N GLY A 327 -28.44 -2.61 8.08
CA GLY A 327 -27.83 -3.42 7.03
C GLY A 327 -27.01 -4.59 7.61
N PRO A 328 -26.17 -5.23 6.78
CA PRO A 328 -25.46 -6.46 7.14
C PRO A 328 -24.56 -6.35 8.38
N HIS A 329 -24.13 -5.14 8.77
CA HIS A 329 -23.19 -4.89 9.86
C HIS A 329 -23.83 -4.75 11.23
N ILE A 330 -25.17 -4.65 11.30
CA ILE A 330 -25.96 -4.55 12.55
C ILE A 330 -25.70 -3.24 13.34
N LEU A 331 -24.53 -2.63 13.20
CA LEU A 331 -24.11 -1.42 13.89
C LEU A 331 -24.49 -0.16 13.08
N PRO A 332 -24.95 0.91 13.76
CA PRO A 332 -25.16 2.20 13.12
C PRO A 332 -23.82 2.80 12.67
N GLN A 333 -23.86 3.69 11.67
CA GLN A 333 -22.67 4.45 11.31
C GLN A 333 -22.39 5.53 12.37
N TYR A 334 -21.28 5.39 13.09
CA TYR A 334 -20.83 6.29 14.16
C TYR A 334 -19.49 6.98 13.87
N CYS A 335 -18.74 6.51 12.87
CA CYS A 335 -17.49 7.14 12.45
C CYS A 335 -17.74 8.15 11.32
N VAL A 336 -17.07 9.30 11.40
CA VAL A 336 -17.08 10.29 10.33
C VAL A 336 -16.21 9.80 9.19
N ASP A 337 -16.59 10.11 7.94
CA ASP A 337 -15.77 9.73 6.80
C ASP A 337 -14.33 10.20 6.97
N GLU A 338 -13.39 9.36 6.54
CA GLU A 338 -11.97 9.71 6.56
C GLU A 338 -11.64 10.64 5.37
N LYS A 339 -10.59 11.45 5.55
CA LYS A 339 -9.86 12.18 4.52
C LYS A 339 -8.46 11.57 4.44
N LEU A 340 -8.03 11.25 3.23
CA LEU A 340 -6.69 10.72 2.95
C LEU A 340 -5.83 11.85 2.37
N TYR A 341 -4.71 12.12 3.04
CA TYR A 341 -3.71 13.09 2.62
C TYR A 341 -2.46 12.37 2.17
N PHE A 342 -1.78 12.92 1.17
CA PHE A 342 -0.53 12.39 0.65
C PHE A 342 0.61 13.33 1.02
N TYR A 343 1.69 12.75 1.52
CA TYR A 343 2.90 13.47 1.90
C TYR A 343 4.11 12.90 1.20
N HIS A 344 5.00 13.79 0.77
CA HIS A 344 6.33 13.48 0.30
C HIS A 344 7.35 13.90 1.34
N LEU A 345 8.14 12.95 1.85
CA LEU A 345 9.25 13.19 2.74
C LEU A 345 10.55 13.02 1.94
N ASP A 346 11.30 14.12 1.82
CA ASP A 346 12.65 14.13 1.29
C ASP A 346 13.65 13.96 2.45
N LEU A 347 14.32 12.82 2.51
CA LEU A 347 15.28 12.51 3.58
C LEU A 347 16.59 13.28 3.43
N ASN A 348 16.97 13.73 2.22
CA ASN A 348 18.18 14.53 2.03
C ASN A 348 18.01 15.92 2.64
N HIS A 349 16.85 16.53 2.40
CA HIS A 349 16.54 17.87 2.91
C HIS A 349 15.80 17.84 4.26
N ARG A 350 15.36 16.66 4.72
CA ARG A 350 14.59 16.42 5.95
C ARG A 350 13.32 17.25 6.01
N LYS A 351 12.63 17.33 4.88
CA LYS A 351 11.42 18.15 4.71
C LYS A 351 10.25 17.31 4.26
N ILE A 352 9.09 17.62 4.84
CA ILE A 352 7.82 17.04 4.44
C ILE A 352 7.04 18.06 3.61
N PHE A 353 6.48 17.58 2.51
CA PHE A 353 5.63 18.34 1.60
C PHE A 353 4.27 17.67 1.50
N GLU A 354 3.20 18.46 1.53
CA GLU A 354 1.85 17.98 1.23
C GLU A 354 1.66 17.92 -0.29
N ILE A 355 1.19 16.78 -0.79
CA ILE A 355 0.78 16.61 -2.18
C ILE A 355 -0.73 16.92 -2.26
N PRO A 356 -1.14 17.98 -2.99
CA PRO A 356 -2.55 18.34 -3.12
C PRO A 356 -3.24 17.38 -4.09
N HIS A 357 -3.72 16.26 -3.56
CA HIS A 357 -4.48 15.26 -4.29
C HIS A 357 -5.76 14.90 -3.53
N GLU A 358 -6.88 14.85 -4.24
CA GLU A 358 -8.17 14.40 -3.70
C GLU A 358 -8.47 12.98 -4.18
N PRO A 359 -8.21 11.96 -3.35
CA PRO A 359 -8.38 10.57 -3.75
C PRO A 359 -9.85 10.20 -3.87
N ARG A 360 -10.15 9.27 -4.79
CA ARG A 360 -11.52 8.77 -4.94
C ARG A 360 -11.90 7.84 -3.81
N LYS A 361 -13.07 8.08 -3.22
CA LYS A 361 -13.67 7.18 -2.24
C LYS A 361 -14.29 5.97 -2.93
N GLN A 362 -13.98 4.79 -2.39
CA GLN A 362 -14.61 3.54 -2.80
C GLN A 362 -15.85 3.31 -1.93
N ASP A 363 -17.01 3.25 -2.57
CA ASP A 363 -18.25 2.89 -1.89
C ASP A 363 -18.19 1.37 -1.58
N MET A 364 -17.81 1.01 -0.35
CA MET A 364 -17.81 -0.38 0.13
C MET A 364 -19.21 -0.82 0.56
N LYS A 365 -19.53 -2.12 0.38
CA LYS A 365 -20.72 -2.77 0.96
C LYS A 365 -20.45 -3.43 2.32
N ASP A 366 -19.16 -3.58 2.64
CA ASP A 366 -18.70 -4.12 3.91
C ASP A 366 -18.80 -3.00 4.96
N ASP A 367 -17.80 -2.61 5.73
CA ASP A 367 -18.04 -1.74 6.90
C ASP A 367 -18.44 -0.27 6.55
N PRO A 368 -19.64 0.23 6.97
CA PRO A 368 -20.05 1.62 6.76
C PRO A 368 -19.26 2.64 7.61
N ASN A 369 -18.47 2.17 8.59
CA ASN A 369 -17.63 3.01 9.46
C ASN A 369 -16.18 3.14 8.98
N GLN A 370 -15.78 2.41 7.94
CA GLN A 370 -14.44 2.52 7.36
C GLN A 370 -14.50 3.19 5.99
N SER A 371 -13.65 4.18 5.79
CA SER A 371 -13.47 4.78 4.47
C SER A 371 -12.35 4.05 3.74
N ASN A 372 -12.67 3.52 2.56
CA ASN A 372 -11.67 3.02 1.62
C ASN A 372 -11.51 3.98 0.45
N PHE A 373 -10.28 4.07 -0.02
CA PHE A 373 -9.91 4.93 -1.13
C PHE A 373 -9.49 4.04 -2.28
N ALA A 374 -10.09 4.27 -3.44
CA ALA A 374 -9.78 3.59 -4.68
C ALA A 374 -8.55 4.25 -5.30
N THR A 375 -7.43 4.26 -4.57
CA THR A 375 -6.19 4.93 -5.01
C THR A 375 -4.98 4.06 -4.69
N ASN A 376 -3.97 4.12 -5.55
CA ASN A 376 -2.65 3.57 -5.28
C ASN A 376 -1.59 4.56 -5.80
N PHE A 377 -0.35 4.46 -5.36
CA PHE A 377 0.72 5.31 -5.85
C PHE A 377 2.06 4.59 -5.91
N GLU A 378 2.93 5.10 -6.78
CA GLU A 378 4.31 4.67 -6.92
C GLU A 378 5.22 5.89 -7.07
N ILE A 379 6.52 5.74 -6.79
CA ILE A 379 7.50 6.83 -6.82
C ILE A 379 8.56 6.53 -7.89
N ASP A 380 9.02 7.55 -8.62
CA ASP A 380 10.20 7.48 -9.48
C ASP A 380 11.52 7.70 -8.73
N GLU A 381 12.64 7.52 -9.41
CA GLU A 381 13.98 7.69 -8.82
C GLU A 381 14.28 9.13 -8.40
N ASN A 382 13.61 10.10 -9.02
CA ASN A 382 13.76 11.51 -8.71
C ASN A 382 12.85 11.96 -7.56
N GLY A 383 11.99 11.10 -7.01
CA GLY A 383 11.02 11.44 -5.96
C GLY A 383 9.68 11.98 -6.48
N GLY A 384 9.46 11.97 -7.79
CA GLY A 384 8.15 12.23 -8.36
C GLY A 384 7.18 11.08 -8.09
N ALA A 385 5.93 11.41 -7.84
CA ALA A 385 4.87 10.50 -7.44
C ALA A 385 3.85 10.31 -8.56
N LEU A 386 3.60 9.06 -8.95
CA LEU A 386 2.47 8.69 -9.82
C LEU A 386 1.33 8.17 -8.96
N LEU A 387 0.23 8.91 -8.87
CA LEU A 387 -1.00 8.49 -8.21
C LEU A 387 -2.00 7.95 -9.22
N LEU A 388 -2.60 6.81 -8.91
CA LEU A 388 -3.62 6.14 -9.71
C LEU A 388 -4.92 6.01 -8.91
N ASP A 389 -5.92 6.76 -9.34
CA ASP A 389 -7.31 6.72 -8.88
C ASP A 389 -8.11 5.70 -9.73
N PHE A 390 -8.56 4.61 -9.12
CA PHE A 390 -9.33 3.57 -9.80
C PHE A 390 -10.79 4.00 -10.09
N PRO A 391 -11.44 3.34 -11.06
CA PRO A 391 -12.87 3.49 -11.28
C PRO A 391 -13.70 3.17 -10.03
N THR A 392 -14.76 3.95 -9.82
CA THR A 392 -15.76 3.72 -8.77
C THR A 392 -17.17 3.73 -9.39
N LEU A 393 -18.20 3.35 -8.63
CA LEU A 393 -19.60 3.36 -9.10
C LEU A 393 -20.04 4.72 -9.64
N LYS A 394 -19.47 5.82 -9.14
CA LYS A 394 -19.79 7.20 -9.55
C LYS A 394 -18.83 7.74 -10.62
N ARG A 395 -17.69 7.09 -10.85
CA ARG A 395 -16.63 7.54 -11.77
C ARG A 395 -16.03 6.35 -12.49
N GLU A 396 -16.48 6.10 -13.72
CA GLU A 396 -16.11 4.90 -14.49
C GLU A 396 -14.66 4.90 -14.99
N SER A 397 -13.96 6.04 -14.94
CA SER A 397 -12.67 6.19 -15.60
C SER A 397 -11.48 6.20 -14.67
N LEU A 398 -10.45 5.37 -14.88
CA LEU A 398 -9.17 5.49 -14.14
C LEU A 398 -8.58 6.89 -14.33
N ARG A 399 -8.02 7.48 -13.27
CA ARG A 399 -7.25 8.72 -13.33
C ARG A 399 -5.83 8.47 -12.86
N ALA A 400 -4.86 8.77 -13.72
CA ALA A 400 -3.47 8.81 -13.36
C ALA A 400 -3.07 10.28 -13.23
N SER A 401 -2.42 10.67 -12.13
CA SER A 401 -1.93 12.01 -11.86
C SER A 401 -0.47 11.93 -11.42
N TYR A 402 0.43 12.65 -12.08
CA TYR A 402 1.85 12.69 -11.71
C TYR A 402 2.19 14.01 -11.02
N TYR A 403 2.92 13.91 -9.90
CA TYR A 403 3.37 15.02 -9.09
C TYR A 403 4.90 14.99 -9.04
N PRO A 404 5.59 15.97 -9.63
CA PRO A 404 7.05 15.99 -9.62
C PRO A 404 7.58 16.22 -8.20
N ASN A 405 8.84 15.84 -7.96
CA ASN A 405 9.48 16.09 -6.68
C ASN A 405 9.49 17.59 -6.37
N PRO A 406 8.92 18.03 -5.23
CA PRO A 406 8.86 19.44 -4.85
C PRO A 406 10.24 20.07 -4.57
N THR A 407 11.29 19.28 -4.30
CA THR A 407 12.64 19.80 -3.99
C THR A 407 13.53 19.94 -5.21
N ILE A 408 13.19 19.29 -6.33
CA ILE A 408 13.99 19.37 -7.56
C ILE A 408 13.44 20.51 -8.44
N PRO A 409 14.26 21.52 -8.77
CA PRO A 409 13.80 22.58 -9.66
C PRO A 409 13.42 22.00 -11.02
N GLN A 410 12.19 22.28 -11.44
CA GLN A 410 11.72 21.87 -12.76
C GLN A 410 12.60 22.51 -13.83
N LYS A 411 12.99 21.74 -14.85
CA LYS A 411 13.74 22.25 -15.99
C LYS A 411 13.00 23.44 -16.61
N LEU A 412 13.74 24.44 -17.09
CA LEU A 412 13.17 25.63 -17.71
C LEU A 412 12.17 25.28 -18.83
N SER A 413 12.47 24.22 -19.59
CA SER A 413 11.57 23.66 -20.62
C SER A 413 10.23 23.21 -20.04
N SER A 414 10.23 22.50 -18.91
CA SER A 414 9.02 22.05 -18.21
C SER A 414 8.22 23.24 -17.66
N LEU A 415 8.90 24.22 -17.04
CA LEU A 415 8.27 25.46 -16.56
C LEU A 415 7.65 26.28 -17.70
N SER A 416 8.35 26.36 -18.83
CA SER A 416 7.87 27.05 -20.04
C SER A 416 6.59 26.40 -20.57
N MET A 417 6.54 25.07 -20.59
CA MET A 417 5.34 24.35 -21.02
C MET A 417 4.20 24.48 -20.02
N TYR A 418 4.48 24.47 -18.71
CA TYR A 418 3.48 24.76 -17.67
C TYR A 418 2.86 26.15 -17.80
N SER A 419 3.70 27.15 -18.05
CA SER A 419 3.27 28.53 -18.27
C SER A 419 2.44 28.66 -19.55
N ALA A 420 2.83 27.97 -20.63
CA ALA A 420 2.03 27.91 -21.86
C ALA A 420 0.66 27.26 -21.61
N TYR A 421 0.60 26.21 -20.77
CA TYR A 421 -0.65 25.53 -20.42
C TYR A 421 -1.61 26.42 -19.61
N ARG A 422 -1.07 27.16 -18.63
CA ARG A 422 -1.85 28.09 -17.79
C ARG A 422 -2.45 29.25 -18.58
N ASN A 423 -1.71 29.76 -19.56
CA ASN A 423 -2.10 30.94 -20.33
C ASN A 423 -2.92 30.62 -21.59
N TYR A 424 -2.90 29.37 -22.07
CA TYR A 424 -3.62 28.95 -23.27
C TYR A 424 -4.38 27.63 -23.03
N PRO A 425 -5.58 27.70 -22.41
CA PRO A 425 -6.40 26.52 -22.06
C PRO A 425 -6.81 25.65 -23.25
N SER A 426 -6.77 26.18 -24.47
CA SER A 426 -6.97 25.41 -25.71
C SER A 426 -5.94 24.29 -25.89
N PHE A 427 -4.75 24.41 -25.27
CA PHE A 427 -3.76 23.34 -25.23
C PHE A 427 -4.16 22.15 -24.36
N GLU A 428 -5.18 22.28 -23.49
CA GLU A 428 -5.80 21.12 -22.88
C GLU A 428 -6.30 20.14 -23.95
N LYS A 429 -6.71 20.57 -25.14
CA LYS A 429 -7.22 19.63 -26.16
C LYS A 429 -6.10 18.88 -26.90
N SER A 430 -4.83 19.27 -26.73
CA SER A 430 -3.69 18.69 -27.43
C SER A 430 -3.08 17.54 -26.64
N SER A 431 -3.20 16.32 -27.18
CA SER A 431 -2.57 15.11 -26.64
C SER A 431 -1.04 15.20 -26.60
N LEU A 432 -0.43 15.94 -27.54
CA LEU A 432 1.01 16.14 -27.63
C LEU A 432 1.57 17.09 -26.54
N LEU A 433 0.80 18.08 -26.11
CA LEU A 433 1.26 19.02 -25.07
C LEU A 433 1.03 18.48 -23.66
N ARG A 434 -0.06 17.73 -23.45
CA ARG A 434 -0.25 16.92 -22.23
C ARG A 434 0.87 15.88 -22.03
N ARG A 435 1.35 15.29 -23.13
CA ARG A 435 2.50 14.38 -23.18
C ARG A 435 3.81 14.99 -22.69
N MET A 436 3.96 16.32 -22.68
CA MET A 436 5.24 16.94 -22.34
C MET A 436 5.24 17.67 -20.98
N THR A 437 4.08 18.01 -20.42
CA THR A 437 3.99 18.76 -19.15
C THR A 437 3.91 17.88 -17.89
N GLY A 438 3.56 16.60 -18.00
CA GLY A 438 3.50 15.69 -16.86
C GLY A 438 2.39 15.98 -15.83
N LEU A 439 1.65 17.09 -15.94
CA LEU A 439 0.36 17.26 -15.25
C LEU A 439 -0.73 16.78 -16.16
N THR A 440 -1.29 15.65 -15.81
CA THR A 440 -2.29 15.02 -16.63
C THR A 440 -3.33 14.41 -15.72
N ASP A 441 -4.54 14.94 -15.70
CA ASP A 441 -5.70 14.18 -15.25
C ASP A 441 -6.19 13.36 -16.43
N TRP A 442 -5.70 12.13 -16.56
CA TRP A 442 -6.26 11.22 -17.57
C TRP A 442 -7.61 10.71 -17.08
N LYS A 443 -8.59 10.59 -17.97
CA LYS A 443 -9.80 9.79 -17.74
C LYS A 443 -9.74 8.63 -18.71
N TRP A 444 -9.47 7.44 -18.21
CA TRP A 444 -9.53 6.22 -19.01
C TRP A 444 -10.98 5.83 -19.23
N ARG A 445 -11.48 5.74 -20.45
CA ARG A 445 -12.65 4.88 -20.68
C ARG A 445 -12.08 3.49 -20.94
N ILE A 446 -12.29 2.57 -20.00
CA ILE A 446 -12.08 1.13 -20.23
C ILE A 446 -13.32 0.60 -20.93
#